data_AF-A0A8K0P399-F1
#
_entry.id   AF-A0A8K0P399-F1
#
_cell.length_a   1.000
_cell.length_b   1.000
_cell.length_c   1.000
_cell.angle_alpha   90.00
_cell.angle_beta   90.00
_cell.angle_gamma   90.00
#
_symmetry.space_group_name_H-M   'P 1'
#
loop_
_entity.id
_entity.type
_entity.pdbx_description
1 polymer ?
#
loop_
_entity_poly.entity_id
_entity_poly.type
_entity_poly.pdbx_seq_one_letter_code
_entity_poly.pdbx_strand_id
1 'polypeptide(L)'
;MSDTHTTSSTIRSHCTYPCECPSSGSVKCPPGVSVVRDGCGCCEVCSRQRGESCDGSVSCDPRKGLVCQFPTDSPTGAGVCQGN
;
A
#
# COMPACT_ATOMS: atom_id res chain seq x y z
N MET A 1 18.05 -10.21 -30.60
CA MET A 1 16.84 -9.48 -30.16
C MET A 1 16.99 -9.34 -28.66
N SER A 2 17.30 -8.12 -28.22
CA SER A 2 17.86 -7.86 -26.91
C SER A 2 16.80 -8.03 -25.83
N ASP A 3 16.72 -9.20 -25.22
CA ASP A 3 16.11 -9.40 -23.90
C ASP A 3 16.96 -8.64 -22.89
N THR A 4 16.68 -7.34 -22.86
CA THR A 4 17.37 -6.38 -22.03
C THR A 4 16.87 -6.65 -20.63
N HIS A 5 17.66 -7.44 -19.87
CA HIS A 5 17.70 -7.34 -18.42
C HIS A 5 18.14 -5.91 -18.06
N THR A 6 17.26 -4.94 -18.29
CA THR A 6 17.35 -3.62 -17.70
C THR A 6 16.95 -3.81 -16.25
N THR A 7 17.96 -4.10 -15.43
CA THR A 7 18.01 -3.70 -14.03
C THR A 7 17.73 -2.20 -13.95
N SER A 8 16.46 -1.82 -13.95
CA SER A 8 16.00 -0.52 -13.49
C SER A 8 14.99 -0.81 -12.42
N SER A 9 15.50 -0.97 -11.20
CA SER A 9 14.75 -0.98 -9.95
C SER A 9 14.08 0.38 -9.71
N THR A 10 13.36 0.91 -10.69
CA THR A 10 12.53 2.12 -10.55
C THR A 10 11.16 1.75 -9.98
N ILE A 11 11.09 0.71 -9.14
CA ILE A 11 9.91 0.39 -8.34
C ILE A 11 10.20 0.87 -6.92
N ARG A 12 9.93 2.14 -6.62
CA ARG A 12 9.55 2.71 -5.30
C ARG A 12 9.67 4.24 -5.18
N SER A 13 9.42 5.02 -6.24
CA SER A 13 9.38 6.49 -6.11
C SER A 13 8.03 7.03 -5.60
N HIS A 14 7.45 6.42 -4.55
CA HIS A 14 6.34 7.01 -3.78
C HIS A 14 6.73 7.32 -2.33
N CYS A 15 7.88 6.83 -1.86
CA CYS A 15 8.29 6.98 -0.47
C CYS A 15 9.28 8.14 -0.35
N THR A 16 8.87 9.19 0.34
CA THR A 16 9.73 10.31 0.72
C THR A 16 10.37 10.03 2.08
N TYR A 17 11.67 10.25 2.19
CA TYR A 17 12.42 10.14 3.44
C TYR A 17 13.08 11.50 3.76
N PRO A 18 13.08 11.95 5.03
CA PRO A 18 12.51 11.30 6.20
C PRO A 18 10.97 11.23 6.16
N CYS A 19 10.41 10.17 6.74
CA CYS A 19 8.96 9.97 6.75
C CYS A 19 8.28 10.96 7.71
N GLU A 20 7.30 11.71 7.21
CA GLU A 20 6.48 12.63 8.00
C GLU A 20 5.19 11.93 8.44
N CYS A 21 5.28 11.10 9.48
CA CYS A 21 4.11 10.42 10.03
C CYS A 21 3.28 11.40 10.88
N PRO A 22 1.94 11.31 10.87
CA PRO A 22 1.11 12.03 11.83
C PRO A 22 1.61 11.70 13.24
N SER A 23 1.79 12.74 14.05
CA SER A 23 2.52 12.70 15.32
C SER A 23 2.17 11.45 16.13
N SER A 24 3.21 10.66 16.40
CA SER A 24 3.40 9.38 17.13
C SER A 24 2.44 9.02 18.26
N GLY A 25 1.14 9.20 18.06
CA GLY A 25 0.06 8.63 18.84
C GLY A 25 -0.35 7.31 18.20
N SER A 26 -0.73 6.34 19.03
CA SER A 26 -1.30 5.08 18.58
C SER A 26 -2.46 5.36 17.62
N VAL A 27 -2.34 4.91 16.36
CA VAL A 27 -3.41 5.05 15.37
C VAL A 27 -4.64 4.31 15.86
N LYS A 28 -5.77 5.02 15.95
CA LYS A 28 -7.06 4.43 16.33
C LYS A 28 -7.85 4.11 15.08
N CYS A 29 -7.99 2.81 14.80
CA CYS A 29 -8.81 2.33 13.69
C CYS A 29 -10.21 1.92 14.14
N PRO A 30 -11.21 1.96 13.24
CA PRO A 30 -12.54 1.46 13.53
C PRO A 30 -12.54 -0.01 13.99
N PRO A 31 -13.58 -0.46 14.71
CA PRO A 31 -13.71 -1.86 15.10
C PRO A 31 -13.58 -2.81 13.91
N GLY A 32 -12.75 -3.84 14.04
CA GLY A 32 -12.52 -4.82 12.98
C GLY A 32 -11.56 -4.37 11.88
N VAL A 33 -10.95 -3.18 11.98
CA VAL A 33 -9.88 -2.70 11.08
C VAL A 33 -8.53 -2.85 11.78
N SER A 34 -7.53 -3.40 11.09
CA SER A 34 -6.20 -3.55 11.65
C SER A 34 -5.34 -2.30 11.49
N VAL A 35 -4.39 -2.12 12.41
CA VAL A 35 -3.27 -1.19 12.23
C VAL A 35 -2.18 -1.95 11.48
N VAL A 36 -1.72 -1.38 10.38
CA VAL A 36 -0.64 -1.89 9.53
C VAL A 36 0.35 -0.79 9.24
N ARG A 37 1.49 -1.13 8.64
CA ARG A 37 2.38 -0.11 8.09
C ARG A 37 1.99 0.24 6.66
N ASP A 38 2.23 1.50 6.29
CA ASP A 38 2.17 1.97 4.91
C ASP A 38 3.08 1.14 3.98
N GLY A 39 2.92 1.29 2.66
CA GLY A 39 3.76 0.58 1.68
C GLY A 39 5.26 0.97 1.74
N CYS A 40 5.58 2.06 2.45
CA CYS A 40 6.94 2.50 2.71
C CYS A 40 7.57 1.82 3.93
N GLY A 41 6.77 1.19 4.80
CA GLY A 41 7.18 0.60 6.06
C GLY A 41 7.45 1.61 7.18
N CYS A 42 7.02 2.86 7.02
CA CYS A 42 7.29 3.97 7.92
C CYS A 42 6.18 4.20 8.94
N CYS A 43 5.00 4.59 8.46
CA CYS A 43 3.93 5.05 9.32
C CYS A 43 2.94 3.93 9.61
N GLU A 44 2.46 3.89 10.84
CA GLU A 44 1.27 3.10 11.17
C GLU A 44 0.05 3.78 10.56
N VAL A 45 -0.82 3.00 9.94
CA VAL A 45 -2.05 3.44 9.28
C VAL A 45 -3.14 2.40 9.49
N CYS A 46 -4.40 2.81 9.30
CA CYS A 46 -5.49 1.85 9.25
C CYS A 46 -5.48 1.08 7.94
N SER A 47 -5.53 -0.24 8.05
CA SER A 47 -5.57 -1.15 6.91
C SER A 47 -6.86 -0.95 6.11
N ARG A 48 -6.75 -0.96 4.78
CA ARG A 48 -7.93 -0.94 3.91
C ARG A 48 -8.66 -2.28 3.89
N GLN A 49 -9.98 -2.20 3.81
CA GLN A 49 -10.92 -3.31 3.82
C GLN A 49 -11.33 -3.68 2.40
N ARG A 50 -12.05 -4.81 2.25
CA ARG A 50 -12.45 -5.32 0.94
C ARG A 50 -13.30 -4.29 0.19
N GLY A 51 -12.95 -4.03 -1.07
CA GLY A 51 -13.64 -3.07 -1.92
C GLY A 51 -13.19 -1.61 -1.73
N GLU A 52 -12.32 -1.33 -0.75
CA GLU A 52 -11.73 0.01 -0.62
C GLU A 52 -10.58 0.20 -1.62
N SER A 53 -10.35 1.46 -1.99
CA SER A 53 -9.21 1.85 -2.83
C SER A 53 -7.90 1.72 -2.04
N CYS A 54 -6.88 1.24 -2.74
CA CYS A 54 -5.51 1.11 -2.25
C CYS A 54 -4.52 1.61 -3.30
N ASP A 55 -3.30 1.90 -2.88
CA ASP A 55 -2.21 2.34 -3.75
C ASP A 55 -0.86 1.94 -3.13
N GLY A 56 0.26 2.41 -3.69
CA GLY A 56 1.60 2.11 -3.18
C GLY A 56 1.90 2.66 -1.77
N SER A 57 1.09 3.57 -1.24
CA SER A 57 1.20 4.13 0.12
C SER A 57 0.17 3.52 1.08
N VAL A 58 -0.98 3.10 0.57
CA VAL A 58 -2.12 2.63 1.35
C VAL A 58 -2.23 1.09 1.31
N SER A 59 -2.03 0.46 2.46
CA SER A 59 -1.99 -1.00 2.60
C SER A 59 -3.36 -1.64 2.91
N CYS A 60 -3.69 -2.75 2.24
CA CYS A 60 -4.85 -3.59 2.57
C CYS A 60 -4.61 -4.51 3.77
N ASP A 61 -5.62 -4.70 4.63
CA ASP A 61 -6.10 -5.97 5.22
C ASP A 61 -5.27 -7.27 5.30
N PRO A 62 -4.00 -7.36 5.73
CA PRO A 62 -3.27 -8.62 5.56
C PRO A 62 -3.78 -9.72 6.50
N ARG A 63 -4.34 -9.35 7.67
CA ARG A 63 -4.95 -10.33 8.60
C ARG A 63 -6.24 -10.92 8.05
N LYS A 64 -6.85 -10.24 7.07
CA LYS A 64 -8.03 -10.71 6.33
C LYS A 64 -7.70 -11.31 4.96
N GLY A 65 -6.41 -11.49 4.65
CA GLY A 65 -5.96 -12.01 3.35
C GLY A 65 -6.29 -11.09 2.18
N LEU A 66 -6.41 -9.78 2.42
CA LEU A 66 -6.66 -8.81 1.36
C LEU A 66 -5.34 -8.34 0.74
N VAL A 67 -5.32 -8.31 -0.59
CA VAL A 67 -4.23 -7.80 -1.40
C VAL A 67 -4.72 -6.66 -2.29
N CYS A 68 -3.85 -5.68 -2.55
CA CYS A 68 -4.18 -4.59 -3.46
C CYS A 68 -4.09 -5.11 -4.89
N GLN A 69 -5.23 -5.22 -5.57
CA GLN A 69 -5.29 -5.63 -6.97
C GLN A 69 -5.32 -4.38 -7.85
N PHE A 70 -4.25 -4.18 -8.62
CA PHE A 70 -4.16 -3.09 -9.58
C PHE A 70 -4.74 -3.53 -10.93
N PRO A 71 -5.60 -2.72 -11.56
CA PRO A 71 -5.97 -2.92 -12.96
C PRO A 71 -4.72 -2.89 -13.84
N THR A 72 -4.69 -3.74 -14.88
CA THR A 72 -3.57 -3.84 -15.82
C THR A 72 -3.21 -2.50 -16.47
N ASP A 73 -4.22 -1.65 -16.67
CA ASP A 73 -4.11 -0.29 -17.23
C ASP A 73 -4.56 0.77 -16.20
N SER A 74 -3.94 0.80 -15.02
CA SER A 74 -4.23 1.85 -14.01
C SER A 74 -3.23 3.01 -14.13
N PRO A 75 -3.54 4.09 -14.89
CA PRO A 75 -2.65 5.23 -15.04
C PRO A 75 -2.44 5.99 -13.71
N THR A 76 -3.35 5.80 -12.75
CA THR A 76 -3.32 6.46 -11.44
C THR A 76 -2.51 5.69 -10.40
N GLY A 77 -2.10 4.44 -10.68
CA GLY A 77 -1.46 3.59 -9.67
C GLY A 77 -2.38 3.25 -8.49
N ALA A 78 -3.70 3.34 -8.70
CA ALA A 78 -4.72 2.96 -7.72
C ALA A 78 -5.27 1.56 -8.04
N GLY A 79 -5.50 0.79 -6.99
CA GLY A 79 -6.10 -0.54 -7.03
C GLY A 79 -7.25 -0.67 -6.04
N VAL A 80 -7.75 -1.90 -5.89
CA VAL A 80 -8.82 -2.23 -4.94
C VAL A 80 -8.40 -3.41 -4.06
N CYS A 81 -8.68 -3.33 -2.77
CA CYS A 81 -8.41 -4.42 -1.85
C CYS A 81 -9.37 -5.59 -2.08
N GLN A 82 -8.83 -6.75 -2.42
CA GLN A 82 -9.59 -7.96 -2.68
C GLN A 82 -8.96 -9.17 -1.99
N GLY A 83 -9.79 -10.15 -1.65
CA GLY A 83 -9.31 -11.44 -1.14
C GLY A 83 -8.61 -12.22 -2.25
N ASN A 84 -7.53 -12.90 -1.88
CA ASN A 84 -6.88 -13.89 -2.74
C ASN A 84 -7.76 -15.12 -2.96
#